data_AF-K2J464-F1
#
_entry.id   AF-K2J464-F1
#
_cell.length_a   1.000
_cell.length_b   1.000
_cell.length_c   1.000
_cell.angle_alpha   90.00
_cell.angle_beta   90.00
_cell.angle_gamma   90.00
#
_symmetry.space_group_name_H-M   'P 1'
#
loop_
_entity.id
_entity.type
_entity.pdbx_description
1 polymer ?
#
loop_
_entity_poly.entity_id
_entity_poly.type
_entity_poly.pdbx_seq_one_letter_code
_entity_poly.pdbx_strand_id
1 'polypeptide(L)'
;MMITGTARDTELAKLGLTEALVKLTQGEFVHEDLAFRCRALRYSLEPEDFSPPGVDVIPLWEGESSITGFYLADAKAHFITYDIEDIDIPESIGDSIADLIHYLAAEYGEDEGQLKAVLWR
;
A
#
# COMPACT_ATOMS: atom_id res chain seq x y z
N MET A 1 9.11 -13.24 0.99
CA MET A 1 8.29 -13.63 -0.18
C MET A 1 7.05 -12.74 -0.28
N MET A 2 6.84 -12.11 -1.44
CA MET A 2 5.64 -11.31 -1.68
C MET A 2 4.40 -12.19 -1.97
N ILE A 3 3.26 -11.87 -1.34
CA ILE A 3 1.99 -12.58 -1.54
C ILE A 3 1.12 -11.80 -2.53
N THR A 4 0.71 -12.43 -3.65
CA THR A 4 -0.08 -11.77 -4.71
C THR A 4 -1.33 -12.58 -5.12
N GLY A 5 -2.12 -12.06 -6.07
CA GLY A 5 -3.30 -12.72 -6.61
C GLY A 5 -4.37 -13.04 -5.56
N THR A 6 -5.01 -14.21 -5.67
CA THR A 6 -6.13 -14.59 -4.78
C THR A 6 -5.77 -14.63 -3.30
N ALA A 7 -4.51 -14.98 -2.97
CA ALA A 7 -4.05 -14.97 -1.58
C ALA A 7 -3.99 -13.54 -1.03
N ARG A 8 -3.45 -12.59 -1.80
CA ARG A 8 -3.49 -11.16 -1.48
C ARG A 8 -4.92 -10.68 -1.27
N ASP A 9 -5.81 -10.97 -2.22
CA ASP A 9 -7.19 -10.48 -2.18
C ASP A 9 -7.94 -10.97 -0.92
N THR A 10 -7.61 -12.19 -0.47
CA THR A 10 -8.14 -12.75 0.79
C THR A 10 -7.67 -11.98 2.01
N GLU A 11 -6.40 -11.55 2.05
CA GLU A 11 -5.87 -10.75 3.16
C GLU A 11 -6.39 -9.31 3.13
N LEU A 12 -6.51 -8.69 1.94
CA LEU A 12 -7.09 -7.35 1.79
C LEU A 12 -8.52 -7.27 2.33
N ALA A 13 -9.32 -8.31 2.09
CA ALA A 13 -10.69 -8.38 2.59
C ALA A 13 -10.78 -8.38 4.13
N LYS A 14 -9.70 -8.73 4.85
CA LYS A 14 -9.66 -8.73 6.33
C LYS A 14 -9.27 -7.39 6.93
N LEU A 15 -8.64 -6.49 6.16
CA LEU A 15 -8.11 -5.22 6.67
C LEU A 15 -9.19 -4.17 7.00
N GLY A 16 -10.41 -4.33 6.48
CA GLY A 16 -11.46 -3.31 6.64
C GLY A 16 -11.11 -1.98 5.97
N LEU A 17 -10.50 -2.04 4.78
CA LEU A 17 -10.20 -0.86 3.96
C LEU A 17 -11.48 -0.08 3.63
N THR A 18 -11.35 1.25 3.55
CA THR A 18 -12.43 2.12 3.04
C THR A 18 -12.67 1.86 1.56
N GLU A 19 -13.82 2.30 1.02
CA GLU A 19 -14.13 2.12 -0.40
C GLU A 19 -13.06 2.79 -1.27
N ALA A 20 -12.61 3.99 -0.88
CA ALA A 20 -11.53 4.69 -1.55
C ALA A 20 -10.23 3.89 -1.56
N LEU A 21 -9.81 3.31 -0.42
CA LEU A 21 -8.58 2.51 -0.37
C LEU A 21 -8.69 1.23 -1.18
N VAL A 22 -9.85 0.56 -1.20
CA VAL A 22 -10.08 -0.61 -2.07
C VAL A 22 -9.86 -0.23 -3.54
N LYS A 23 -10.42 0.89 -3.99
CA LYS A 23 -10.22 1.40 -5.36
C LYS A 23 -8.74 1.64 -5.67
N LEU A 24 -7.99 2.23 -4.73
CA LEU A 24 -6.54 2.42 -4.91
C LEU A 24 -5.79 1.10 -5.07
N THR A 25 -6.15 0.04 -4.33
CA THR A 25 -5.51 -1.29 -4.50
C THR A 25 -5.76 -1.92 -5.87
N GLN A 26 -6.74 -1.41 -6.61
CA GLN A 26 -7.10 -1.82 -7.96
C GLN A 26 -6.54 -0.85 -9.02
N GLY A 27 -5.80 0.19 -8.60
CA GLY A 27 -5.29 1.24 -9.46
C GLY A 27 -6.37 2.16 -10.03
N GLU A 28 -7.55 2.18 -9.43
CA GLU A 28 -8.63 3.06 -9.85
C GLU A 28 -8.38 4.50 -9.40
N PHE A 29 -8.92 5.44 -10.16
CA PHE A 29 -8.82 6.86 -9.85
C PHE A 29 -9.72 7.22 -8.65
N VAL A 30 -9.12 7.86 -7.64
CA VAL A 30 -9.81 8.36 -6.44
C VAL A 30 -9.64 9.87 -6.29
N HIS A 31 -8.42 10.37 -6.47
CA HIS A 31 -8.06 11.78 -6.34
C HIS A 31 -6.89 12.13 -7.27
N GLU A 32 -6.78 13.39 -7.69
CA GLU A 32 -5.71 13.85 -8.59
C GLU A 32 -4.32 13.75 -7.95
N ASP A 33 -4.19 14.12 -6.67
CA ASP A 33 -2.95 13.99 -5.87
C ASP A 33 -2.38 12.57 -5.82
N LEU A 34 -3.25 11.55 -5.92
CA LEU A 34 -2.85 10.14 -5.91
C LEU A 34 -2.70 9.55 -7.31
N ALA A 35 -2.97 10.32 -8.36
CA ALA A 35 -2.80 9.88 -9.72
C ALA A 35 -1.34 9.46 -9.92
N PHE A 36 -1.15 8.25 -10.46
CA PHE A 36 0.16 7.63 -10.68
C PHE A 36 0.97 7.26 -9.42
N ARG A 37 0.49 7.59 -8.21
CA ARG A 37 1.12 7.22 -6.93
C ARG A 37 0.65 5.85 -6.42
N CYS A 38 -0.60 5.49 -6.72
CA CYS A 38 -1.21 4.22 -6.35
C CYS A 38 -1.65 3.48 -7.62
N ARG A 39 -0.77 2.68 -8.21
CA ARG A 39 -1.06 1.90 -9.43
C ARG A 39 -1.40 0.46 -9.06
N ALA A 40 -2.25 -0.16 -9.86
CA ALA A 40 -2.47 -1.60 -9.79
C ALA A 40 -1.13 -2.33 -9.96
N LEU A 41 -0.97 -3.44 -9.24
CA LEU A 41 0.22 -4.27 -9.35
C LEU A 41 0.41 -4.72 -10.80
N ARG A 42 1.59 -4.48 -11.35
CA ARG A 42 1.96 -4.98 -12.66
C ARG A 42 2.55 -6.38 -12.47
N TYR A 43 2.05 -7.31 -13.27
CA TYR A 43 2.48 -8.72 -13.27
C TYR A 43 3.98 -8.94 -13.61
N SER A 44 4.77 -7.88 -13.81
CA SER A 44 6.20 -7.95 -14.15
C SER A 44 7.14 -8.03 -12.96
N LEU A 45 6.63 -8.20 -11.73
CA LEU A 45 7.44 -8.58 -10.58
C LEU A 45 7.88 -10.06 -10.71
N GLU A 46 8.78 -10.38 -11.65
CA GLU A 46 9.53 -11.64 -11.67
C GLU A 46 11.00 -11.44 -12.09
N PRO A 47 11.98 -12.11 -11.45
CA PRO A 47 11.93 -12.68 -10.10
C PRO A 47 13.18 -12.37 -9.24
N GLU A 48 12.97 -11.93 -8.00
CA GLU A 48 13.61 -12.39 -6.76
C GLU A 48 13.08 -11.49 -5.63
N ASP A 49 12.27 -12.06 -4.76
CA ASP A 49 11.74 -11.50 -3.50
C ASP A 49 11.73 -9.96 -3.34
N PHE A 50 10.71 -9.28 -3.90
CA PHE A 50 10.47 -7.85 -3.64
C PHE A 50 9.93 -7.57 -2.23
N SER A 51 10.11 -8.47 -1.28
CA SER A 51 9.81 -8.17 0.13
C SER A 51 11.10 -7.82 0.85
N PRO A 52 11.08 -6.83 1.76
CA PRO A 52 12.19 -6.59 2.67
C PRO A 52 12.56 -7.88 3.42
N PRO A 53 13.84 -8.06 3.80
CA PRO A 53 14.28 -9.27 4.49
C PRO A 53 13.49 -9.55 5.77
N GLY A 54 13.05 -10.80 5.91
CA GLY A 54 12.39 -11.27 7.13
C GLY A 54 10.90 -10.93 7.25
N VAL A 55 10.30 -10.34 6.21
CA VAL A 55 8.84 -10.12 6.15
C VAL A 55 8.25 -10.62 4.83
N ASP A 56 7.04 -11.15 4.89
CA ASP A 56 6.25 -11.52 3.72
C ASP A 56 5.24 -10.41 3.44
N VAL A 57 5.57 -9.53 2.48
CA VAL A 57 4.74 -8.37 2.18
C VAL A 57 3.55 -8.76 1.32
N ILE A 58 2.39 -8.29 1.72
CA ILE A 58 1.16 -8.28 0.94
C ILE A 58 1.04 -6.86 0.34
N PRO A 59 1.26 -6.69 -0.96
CA PRO A 59 1.31 -5.38 -1.59
C PRO A 59 -0.11 -4.79 -1.75
N LEU A 60 -0.25 -3.50 -1.49
CA LEU A 60 -1.48 -2.75 -1.74
C LEU A 60 -1.48 -2.23 -3.18
N TRP A 61 -0.42 -1.50 -3.57
CA TRP A 61 -0.25 -0.89 -4.88
C TRP A 61 1.23 -0.63 -5.18
N GLU A 62 1.50 -0.34 -6.45
CA GLU A 62 2.80 0.10 -6.96
C GLU A 62 2.86 1.62 -7.08
N GLY A 63 3.98 2.20 -6.64
CA GLY A 63 4.41 3.54 -7.00
C GLY A 63 5.16 3.56 -8.33
N GLU A 64 6.01 4.56 -8.53
CA GLU A 64 6.89 4.63 -9.70
C GLU A 64 8.10 3.68 -9.56
N SER A 65 8.75 3.70 -8.39
CA SER A 65 9.87 2.84 -8.02
C SER A 65 9.65 2.14 -6.67
N SER A 66 8.45 2.20 -6.11
CA SER A 66 8.17 1.72 -4.76
C SER A 66 7.00 0.75 -4.70
N ILE A 67 6.97 -0.03 -3.62
CA ILE A 67 5.82 -0.83 -3.23
C ILE A 67 5.32 -0.31 -1.90
N THR A 68 4.01 -0.03 -1.82
CA THR A 68 3.34 0.12 -0.54
C THR A 68 2.55 -1.14 -0.25
N GLY A 69 2.71 -1.67 0.95
CA GLY A 69 2.13 -2.95 1.35
C GLY A 69 1.96 -3.05 2.85
N PHE A 70 1.65 -4.25 3.30
CA PHE A 70 1.65 -4.58 4.72
C PHE A 70 2.15 -6.00 4.94
N TYR A 71 2.61 -6.28 6.15
CA TYR A 71 2.84 -7.65 6.62
C TYR A 71 2.06 -7.88 7.90
N LEU A 72 1.88 -9.15 8.27
CA LEU A 72 1.19 -9.55 9.48
C LEU A 72 2.21 -9.97 10.56
N ALA A 73 2.18 -9.31 11.70
CA ALA A 73 2.87 -9.74 12.91
C ALA A 73 1.87 -9.82 14.05
N ASP A 74 1.84 -10.94 14.78
CA ASP A 74 0.88 -11.19 15.87
C ASP A 74 -0.59 -10.91 15.47
N ALA A 75 -0.96 -11.29 14.25
CA ALA A 75 -2.27 -11.06 13.63
C ALA A 75 -2.67 -9.57 13.46
N LYS A 76 -1.71 -8.65 13.59
CA LYS A 76 -1.87 -7.23 13.32
C LYS A 76 -1.17 -6.86 12.00
N ALA A 77 -1.82 -6.00 11.22
CA ALA A 77 -1.24 -5.46 10.00
C ALA A 77 -0.27 -4.32 10.33
N HIS A 78 0.91 -4.37 9.73
CA HIS A 78 1.92 -3.33 9.76
C HIS A 78 2.15 -2.82 8.34
N PHE A 79 1.78 -1.58 8.09
CA PHE A 79 1.90 -0.93 6.78
C PHE A 79 3.31 -0.38 6.60
N ILE A 80 3.85 -0.63 5.41
CA ILE A 80 5.18 -0.20 5.03
C ILE A 80 5.20 0.28 3.58
N THR A 81 6.21 1.07 3.26
CA THR A 81 6.59 1.39 1.89
C THR A 81 8.10 1.20 1.73
N TYR A 82 8.56 0.84 0.54
CA TYR A 82 9.97 0.67 0.26
C TYR A 82 10.25 0.85 -1.22
N ASP A 83 11.46 1.29 -1.54
CA ASP A 83 11.95 1.36 -2.91
C ASP A 83 12.35 -0.05 -3.39
N ILE A 84 12.03 -0.35 -4.65
CA ILE A 84 12.29 -1.63 -5.29
C ILE A 84 13.79 -1.86 -5.52
N GLU A 85 14.57 -0.79 -5.66
CA GLU A 85 16.03 -0.85 -5.79
C GLU A 85 16.75 -0.94 -4.43
N ASP A 86 16.07 -0.63 -3.32
CA ASP A 86 16.61 -0.64 -1.95
C ASP A 86 15.63 -1.25 -0.94
N ILE A 87 15.26 -2.51 -1.18
CA ILE A 87 14.25 -3.24 -0.39
C ILE A 87 14.64 -3.46 1.08
N ASP A 88 15.93 -3.34 1.42
CA ASP A 88 16.46 -3.63 2.75
C ASP A 88 16.11 -2.53 3.78
N ILE A 89 15.61 -1.37 3.31
CA ILE A 89 15.33 -0.20 4.13
C ILE A 89 13.85 0.18 4.02
N PRO A 90 12.91 -0.64 4.52
CA PRO A 90 11.50 -0.28 4.50
C PRO A 90 11.18 0.84 5.48
N GLU A 91 10.32 1.75 5.04
CA GLU A 91 9.75 2.80 5.85
C GLU A 91 8.44 2.33 6.47
N SER A 92 8.32 2.50 7.79
CA SER A 92 7.08 2.21 8.52
C SER A 92 6.07 3.32 8.30
N ILE A 93 4.89 2.96 7.79
CA ILE A 93 3.74 3.86 7.69
C ILE A 93 2.96 3.87 9.01
N GLY A 94 2.76 2.69 9.61
CA GLY A 94 2.02 2.53 10.86
C GLY A 94 1.23 1.22 10.89
N ASP A 95 0.30 1.10 11.84
CA ASP A 95 -0.35 -0.19 12.12
C ASP A 95 -1.87 -0.14 11.98
N SER A 96 -2.39 0.90 11.33
CA SER A 96 -3.82 1.12 11.17
C SER A 96 -4.15 1.77 9.83
N ILE A 97 -5.42 1.62 9.42
CA ILE A 97 -5.96 2.33 8.24
C ILE A 97 -5.85 3.85 8.42
N ALA A 98 -5.99 4.36 9.64
CA ALA A 98 -5.83 5.78 9.93
C ALA A 98 -4.40 6.25 9.63
N ASP A 99 -3.39 5.46 10.00
CA ASP A 99 -1.98 5.77 9.74
C ASP A 99 -1.71 5.78 8.23
N LEU A 100 -2.25 4.81 7.50
CA LEU A 100 -2.15 4.75 6.03
C LEU A 100 -2.78 5.98 5.37
N ILE A 101 -3.98 6.39 5.80
CA ILE A 101 -4.64 7.59 5.28
C ILE A 101 -3.84 8.85 5.61
N HIS A 102 -3.33 8.96 6.84
CA HIS A 102 -2.51 10.09 7.24
C HIS A 102 -1.22 10.18 6.43
N TYR A 103 -0.56 9.04 6.19
CA TYR A 103 0.62 8.96 5.35
C TYR A 103 0.33 9.42 3.93
N LEU A 104 -0.69 8.85 3.27
CA LEU A 104 -1.05 9.23 1.89
C LEU A 104 -1.35 10.73 1.78
N ALA A 105 -2.04 11.29 2.77
CA ALA A 105 -2.37 12.70 2.79
C ALA A 105 -1.14 13.59 2.99
N ALA A 106 -0.26 13.24 3.95
CA ALA A 106 0.93 14.02 4.24
C ALA A 106 1.97 13.94 3.11
N GLU A 107 2.10 12.77 2.48
CA GLU A 107 3.11 12.53 1.44
C GLU A 107 2.68 13.10 0.08
N TYR A 108 1.41 12.96 -0.28
CA TYR A 108 0.94 13.28 -1.63
C TYR A 108 -0.07 14.41 -1.71
N GLY A 109 -0.75 14.75 -0.61
CA GLY A 109 -1.84 15.72 -0.62
C GLY A 109 -1.36 17.15 -0.74
N GLU A 110 -1.79 17.87 -1.77
CA GLU A 110 -1.62 19.33 -1.82
C GLU A 110 -2.48 20.00 -0.73
N ASP A 111 -3.67 19.45 -0.48
CA ASP A 111 -4.51 19.71 0.70
C ASP A 111 -4.76 18.40 1.46
N GLU A 112 -4.01 18.20 2.55
CA GLU A 112 -4.15 17.03 3.41
C GLU A 112 -5.58 16.79 3.90
N GLY A 113 -6.31 17.87 4.22
CA GLY A 113 -7.66 17.79 4.78
C GLY A 113 -8.66 17.29 3.74
N GLN A 114 -8.57 17.83 2.52
CA GLN A 114 -9.36 17.39 1.39
C GLN A 114 -9.07 15.92 1.06
N LEU A 115 -7.80 15.53 0.96
CA LEU A 115 -7.43 14.17 0.62
C LEU A 115 -7.87 13.17 1.70
N LYS A 116 -7.68 13.48 2.99
CA LYS A 116 -8.22 12.68 4.11
C LYS A 116 -9.73 12.52 3.99
N ALA A 117 -10.46 13.60 3.69
CA ALA A 117 -11.92 13.56 3.57
C ALA A 117 -12.44 12.68 2.42
N VAL A 118 -11.63 12.48 1.38
CA VAL A 118 -11.91 11.52 0.29
C VAL A 118 -11.56 10.10 0.71
N LEU A 119 -10.38 9.90 1.31
CA LEU A 119 -9.88 8.58 1.69
C LEU A 119 -10.65 7.92 2.84
N TRP A 120 -11.29 8.72 3.69
CA TRP A 120 -12.15 8.23 4.78
C TRP A 120 -13.54 7.75 4.33
N ARG A 121 -13.87 7.87 3.03
CA ARG A 121 -15.13 7.39 2.45
C ARG A 121 -14.99 5.96 1.96
#